data_AF-A0A7X9Q041-F1
#
_entry.id   AF-A0A7X9Q041-F1
#
_cell.length_a   1.000
_cell.length_b   1.000
_cell.length_c   1.000
_cell.angle_alpha   90.00
_cell.angle_beta   90.00
_cell.angle_gamma   90.00
#
_symmetry.space_group_name_H-M   'P 1'
#
loop_
_entity.id
_entity.type
_entity.pdbx_description
1 polymer ?
#
loop_
_entity_poly.entity_id
_entity_poly.type
_entity_poly.pdbx_seq_one_letter_code
_entity_poly.pdbx_strand_id
1 'polypeptide(L)'
;VHRIAELHSAEGYLAEAVEGDGHITLVEHHCPIQGAADSCAGLCSAELDLFQKALGPDVTVAREQHLLDGGQRCSYRVTLR
;
A
#
# COMPACT_ATOMS: atom_id res chain seq x y z
N VAL A 1 -9.73 2.54 4.54
CA VAL A 1 -8.33 2.02 4.64
C VAL A 1 -8.23 0.80 5.54
N HIS A 2 -8.73 0.81 6.79
CA HIS A 2 -8.68 -0.36 7.69
C HIS A 2 -9.16 -1.67 7.05
N ARG A 3 -10.29 -1.64 6.33
CA ARG A 3 -10.79 -2.82 5.62
C ARG A 3 -9.83 -3.35 4.53
N ILE A 4 -9.07 -2.47 3.88
CA ILE A 4 -8.04 -2.89 2.91
C ILE A 4 -6.93 -3.62 3.65
N ALA A 5 -6.46 -3.06 4.78
CA ALA A 5 -5.43 -3.69 5.61
C ALA A 5 -5.85 -5.07 6.14
N GLU A 6 -7.11 -5.24 6.57
CA GLU A 6 -7.66 -6.53 7.00
C GLU A 6 -7.63 -7.58 5.88
N LEU A 7 -8.07 -7.20 4.67
CA LEU A 7 -8.08 -8.09 3.51
C LEU A 7 -6.66 -8.47 3.07
N HIS A 8 -5.78 -7.49 2.93
CA HIS A 8 -4.38 -7.70 2.57
C HIS A 8 -3.64 -8.56 3.60
N SER A 9 -3.93 -8.35 4.90
CA SER A 9 -3.42 -9.23 5.96
C SER A 9 -3.87 -10.67 5.79
N ALA A 10 -5.15 -10.91 5.45
CA ALA A 10 -5.65 -12.26 5.19
C ALA A 10 -5.02 -12.91 3.94
N GLU A 11 -4.55 -12.10 2.98
CA GLU A 11 -3.83 -12.53 1.78
C GLU A 11 -2.31 -12.72 2.01
N GLY A 12 -1.81 -12.43 3.21
CA GLY A 12 -0.41 -12.62 3.59
C GLY A 12 0.50 -11.41 3.35
N TYR A 13 -0.06 -10.23 3.11
CA TYR A 13 0.70 -8.97 3.03
C TYR A 13 1.13 -8.43 4.40
N LEU A 14 0.57 -9.00 5.49
CA LEU A 14 0.77 -8.52 6.86
C LEU A 14 0.60 -7.00 6.92
N ALA A 15 -0.61 -6.54 6.62
CA ALA A 15 -0.92 -5.14 6.42
C ALA A 15 -1.62 -4.52 7.63
N GLU A 16 -1.26 -3.28 7.98
CA GLU A 16 -1.92 -2.49 9.01
C GLU A 16 -2.26 -1.08 8.51
N ALA A 17 -3.29 -0.48 9.10
CA ALA A 17 -3.66 0.91 8.88
C ALA A 17 -3.35 1.71 10.13
N VAL A 18 -2.40 2.63 10.02
CA VAL A 18 -1.92 3.48 11.12
C VAL A 18 -2.53 4.87 10.95
N GLU A 19 -3.25 5.33 11.97
CA GLU A 19 -3.78 6.69 11.99
C GLU A 19 -2.67 7.70 12.32
N GLY A 20 -2.68 8.81 11.60
CA GLY A 20 -1.86 9.98 11.89
C GLY A 20 -2.72 11.24 11.86
N ASP A 21 -2.11 12.39 12.13
CA ASP A 21 -2.84 13.66 12.12
C ASP A 21 -3.27 14.01 10.68
N GLY A 22 -4.57 13.95 10.42
CA GLY A 22 -5.17 14.23 9.10
C GLY A 22 -4.87 13.22 7.99
N HIS A 23 -4.31 12.05 8.30
CA HIS A 23 -3.98 11.02 7.31
C HIS A 23 -4.04 9.61 7.88
N ILE A 24 -4.06 8.61 7.00
CA ILE A 24 -3.87 7.21 7.36
C ILE A 24 -2.70 6.66 6.55
N THR A 25 -1.81 5.92 7.18
CA THR A 25 -0.76 5.18 6.48
C THR A 25 -1.14 3.71 6.42
N LEU A 26 -1.31 3.18 5.22
CA LEU A 26 -1.37 1.74 4.98
C LEU A 26 0.07 1.21 4.91
N VAL A 27 0.41 0.25 5.76
CA VAL A 27 1.74 -0.35 5.85
C VAL A 27 1.63 -1.83 5.55
N GLU A 28 2.44 -2.33 4.64
CA GLU A 28 2.53 -3.76 4.30
C GLU A 28 3.92 -4.28 4.66
N HIS A 29 4.01 -5.06 5.74
CA HIS A 29 5.29 -5.55 6.25
C HIS A 29 5.85 -6.72 5.44
N HIS A 30 5.03 -7.35 4.61
CA HIS A 30 5.43 -8.45 3.76
C HIS A 30 4.79 -8.30 2.38
N CYS A 31 5.57 -8.47 1.31
CA CYS A 31 5.05 -8.45 -0.04
C CYS A 31 5.12 -9.87 -0.61
N PRO A 32 4.03 -10.66 -0.59
CA PRO A 32 4.04 -12.04 -1.09
C PRO A 32 4.34 -12.12 -2.59
N ILE A 33 4.14 -11.02 -3.33
CA ILE A 33 4.45 -10.92 -4.76
C ILE A 33 5.88 -10.42 -5.03
N GLN A 34 6.72 -10.21 -4.01
CA GLN A 34 8.06 -9.60 -4.17
C GLN A 34 8.90 -10.28 -5.27
N GLY A 35 8.94 -11.61 -5.31
CA GLY A 35 9.71 -12.33 -6.34
C GLY A 35 9.21 -12.08 -7.77
N ALA A 36 7.91 -11.80 -7.95
CA ALA A 36 7.35 -11.40 -9.24
C ALA A 36 7.53 -9.90 -9.51
N ALA A 37 7.46 -9.07 -8.46
CA ALA A 37 7.65 -7.63 -8.52
C ALA A 37 9.09 -7.24 -8.93
N ASP A 38 10.10 -8.00 -8.49
CA ASP A 38 11.49 -7.86 -8.94
C ASP A 38 11.62 -7.99 -10.46
N SER A 39 10.81 -8.87 -11.07
CA SER A 39 10.82 -9.12 -12.51
C SER A 39 9.83 -8.23 -13.29
N CYS A 40 8.90 -7.58 -12.59
CA CYS A 40 7.85 -6.75 -13.17
C CYS A 40 7.41 -5.66 -12.20
N ALA A 41 8.09 -4.52 -12.24
CA ALA A 41 7.74 -3.33 -11.45
C ALA A 41 6.28 -2.85 -11.68
N GLY A 42 5.68 -3.21 -12.82
CA GLY A 42 4.28 -2.91 -13.13
C GLY A 42 3.27 -3.51 -12.15
N LEU A 43 3.62 -4.60 -11.45
CA LEU A 43 2.76 -5.19 -10.40
C LEU A 43 2.62 -4.23 -9.21
N CYS A 44 3.72 -3.66 -8.73
CA CYS A 44 3.69 -2.69 -7.63
C CYS A 44 2.96 -1.41 -8.04
N SER A 45 3.10 -0.94 -9.27
CA SER A 45 2.33 0.22 -9.75
C SER A 45 0.83 -0.08 -9.82
N ALA A 46 0.45 -1.26 -10.29
CA ALA A 46 -0.96 -1.67 -10.36
C ALA A 46 -1.64 -1.75 -8.99
N GLU A 47 -0.91 -2.14 -7.95
CA GLU A 47 -1.40 -2.15 -6.57
C GLU A 47 -1.69 -0.74 -6.04
N LEU A 48 -0.77 0.21 -6.26
CA LEU A 48 -1.02 1.61 -5.91
C LEU A 48 -2.24 2.17 -6.64
N ASP A 49 -2.35 1.89 -7.94
CA ASP A 49 -3.50 2.29 -8.75
C ASP A 49 -4.81 1.65 -8.26
N LEU A 50 -4.76 0.41 -7.78
CA LEU A 50 -5.91 -0.27 -7.19
C LEU A 50 -6.37 0.43 -5.92
N PHE A 51 -5.46 0.80 -5.01
CA PHE A 51 -5.81 1.56 -3.81
C PHE A 51 -6.43 2.91 -4.15
N GLN A 52 -5.84 3.63 -5.11
CA GLN A 52 -6.35 4.91 -5.57
C GLN A 52 -7.77 4.79 -6.15
N LYS A 53 -8.05 3.72 -6.92
CA LYS A 53 -9.39 3.44 -7.47
C LYS A 53 -10.38 3.03 -6.38
N ALA A 54 -9.96 2.17 -5.45
CA ALA A 54 -10.83 1.64 -4.40
C ALA A 54 -11.27 2.71 -3.39
N LEU A 55 -10.41 3.69 -3.10
CA LEU A 55 -10.69 4.77 -2.15
C LEU A 55 -11.42 5.96 -2.80
N GLY A 56 -11.42 6.04 -4.12
CA GLY A 56 -12.19 7.03 -4.87
C GLY A 56 -11.42 8.31 -5.20
N PRO A 57 -12.06 9.24 -5.93
CA PRO A 57 -11.41 10.42 -6.51
C PRO A 57 -11.07 11.53 -5.51
N ASP A 58 -11.70 11.55 -4.34
CA ASP A 58 -11.47 12.59 -3.31
C ASP A 58 -10.31 12.24 -2.36
N VAL A 59 -9.69 11.08 -2.57
CA VAL A 59 -8.57 10.57 -1.79
C VAL A 59 -7.31 10.62 -2.64
N THR A 60 -6.16 10.90 -2.03
CA THR A 60 -4.84 10.75 -2.64
C THR A 60 -4.11 9.63 -1.92
N VAL A 61 -3.59 8.66 -2.68
CA VAL A 61 -2.71 7.60 -2.17
C VAL A 61 -1.31 7.83 -2.73
N ALA A 62 -0.33 8.06 -1.85
CA ALA A 62 1.06 8.29 -2.22
C ALA A 62 1.95 7.23 -1.55
N ARG A 63 2.83 6.59 -2.33
CA ARG A 63 3.82 5.66 -1.78
C ARG A 63 4.90 6.45 -1.03
N GLU A 64 5.11 6.13 0.24
CA GLU A 64 6.16 6.74 1.07
C GLU A 64 7.40 5.86 1.19
N GLN A 65 7.19 4.55 1.31
CA GLN A 65 8.25 3.56 1.32
C GLN A 65 7.96 2.48 0.28
N HIS A 66 9.03 2.00 -0.34
CA HIS A 66 8.96 0.95 -1.34
C HIS A 66 10.07 -0.06 -1.08
N LEU A 67 9.70 -1.33 -0.94
CA LEU A 67 10.67 -2.39 -0.69
C LEU A 67 11.71 -2.50 -1.81
N LEU A 68 11.29 -2.36 -3.08
CA LEU A 68 12.18 -2.43 -4.25
C LEU A 68 13.16 -1.24 -4.35
N ASP A 69 12.82 -0.09 -3.76
CA ASP A 69 13.70 1.08 -3.73
C ASP A 69 14.62 1.09 -2.50
N GLY A 70 14.75 -0.06 -1.81
CA GLY A 70 15.59 -0.22 -0.62
C GLY A 70 14.91 0.18 0.69
N GLY A 71 13.59 0.41 0.68
CA GLY A 71 12.80 0.56 1.90
C GLY A 71 12.70 -0.75 2.69
N GLN A 72 12.37 -0.66 3.99
CA GLN A 72 12.19 -1.85 4.83
C GLN A 72 10.85 -2.57 4.57
N ARG A 73 9.88 -1.87 4.00
CA ARG A 73 8.50 -2.30 3.75
C ARG A 73 7.83 -1.36 2.76
N CYS A 74 6.68 -1.76 2.22
CA CYS A 74 5.85 -0.87 1.42
C CYS A 74 4.93 -0.06 2.34
N SER A 75 4.81 1.24 2.11
CA SER A 75 3.85 2.06 2.83
C SER A 75 3.23 3.13 1.94
N TYR A 76 1.97 3.44 2.21
CA TYR A 76 1.14 4.32 1.43
C TYR A 76 0.46 5.33 2.34
N ARG A 77 0.76 6.62 2.15
CA ARG A 77 0.07 7.73 2.78
C ARG A 77 -1.24 7.98 2.06
N VAL A 78 -2.32 7.97 2.82
CA VAL A 78 -3.69 8.22 2.36
C VAL A 78 -4.18 9.52 2.98
N THR A 79 -4.49 10.51 2.14
CA THR A 79 -5.03 11.81 2.55
C THR A 79 -6.28 12.15 1.77
N LEU A 80 -7.14 12.99 2.36
CA LEU A 80 -8.18 13.66 1.58
C LEU A 80 -7.55 14.74 0.69
N ARG A 81 -8.18 15.01 -0.45
CA ARG A 81 -7.82 16.14 -1.33
C ARG A 81 -8.35 17.48 -0.82
#